data_AF-A0A254TEF9-F1
#
_entry.id   AF-A0A254TEF9-F1
#
_cell.length_a   1.000
_cell.length_b   1.000
_cell.length_c   1.000
_cell.angle_alpha   90.00
_cell.angle_beta   90.00
_cell.angle_gamma   90.00
#
_symmetry.space_group_name_H-M   'P 1'
#
loop_
_entity.id
_entity.type
_entity.pdbx_description
1 polymer ?
#
loop_
_entity_poly.entity_id
_entity_poly.type
_entity_poly.pdbx_seq_one_letter_code
_entity_poly.pdbx_strand_id
1 'polypeptide(L)'
;MRHDFPVYGAAFLILHEANDGSFFLLNWWTGENMLGSRVFYQAPGAESFSDFAGSRIACCVWELEVMKHERDRWVREVLAGGKGDIAAYLQGGFDGEV
;
A
#
# COMPACT_ATOMS: atom_id res chain seq x y z
N MET A 1 13.53 -18.79 -8.82
CA MET A 1 12.13 -19.11 -9.13
C MET A 1 11.31 -17.94 -8.64
N ARG A 2 10.68 -17.15 -9.54
CA ARG A 2 9.75 -16.10 -9.10
C ARG A 2 8.43 -16.80 -8.80
N HIS A 3 7.97 -16.71 -7.56
CA HIS A 3 6.61 -17.11 -7.22
C HIS A 3 5.71 -15.97 -7.64
N ASP A 4 5.11 -16.09 -8.82
CA ASP A 4 4.16 -15.10 -9.33
C ASP A 4 2.81 -15.39 -8.68
N PHE A 5 2.53 -14.67 -7.59
CA PHE A 5 1.22 -14.72 -6.95
C PHE A 5 0.19 -13.97 -7.81
N PRO A 6 -1.07 -14.44 -7.87
CA PRO A 6 -2.14 -13.74 -8.59
C PRO A 6 -2.29 -12.30 -8.11
N VAL A 7 -2.51 -11.36 -9.02
CA VAL A 7 -2.79 -9.95 -8.70
C VAL A 7 -4.28 -9.64 -8.92
N TYR A 8 -4.85 -8.82 -8.05
CA TYR A 8 -6.31 -8.53 -8.05
C TYR A 8 -6.68 -7.25 -8.81
N GLY A 9 -5.70 -6.52 -9.35
CA GLY A 9 -5.94 -5.21 -9.96
C GLY A 9 -6.38 -4.13 -8.97
N ALA A 10 -6.19 -4.37 -7.67
CA ALA A 10 -6.53 -3.48 -6.58
C ALA A 10 -5.26 -3.10 -5.80
N ALA A 11 -5.06 -1.80 -5.62
CA ALA A 11 -3.88 -1.23 -4.99
C ALA A 11 -4.24 0.07 -4.27
N PHE A 12 -3.41 0.43 -3.29
CA PHE A 12 -3.48 1.72 -2.61
C PHE A 12 -2.10 2.36 -2.58
N LEU A 13 -2.10 3.68 -2.51
CA LEU A 13 -0.90 4.49 -2.51
C LEU A 13 -0.81 5.30 -1.22
N ILE A 14 0.36 5.30 -0.60
CA ILE A 14 0.66 6.23 0.48
C ILE A 14 1.70 7.24 -0.01
N LEU A 15 1.36 8.53 0.07
CA LEU A 15 2.29 9.63 -0.06
C LEU A 15 2.59 10.16 1.34
N HIS A 16 3.85 10.07 1.73
CA HIS A 16 4.34 10.53 3.03
C HIS A 16 5.26 11.70 2.78
N GLU A 17 4.86 12.89 3.22
CA GLU A 17 5.71 14.07 3.21
C GLU A 17 6.33 14.28 4.58
N ALA A 18 7.65 14.32 4.66
CA ALA A 18 8.40 14.54 5.88
C ALA A 18 9.55 15.54 5.68
N ASN A 19 10.09 16.02 6.79
CA ASN A 19 11.19 16.99 6.77
C ASN A 19 12.47 16.43 6.12
N ASP A 20 12.68 15.12 6.20
CA ASP A 20 13.82 14.42 5.63
C ASP A 20 13.59 13.95 4.19
N GLY A 21 12.42 14.23 3.61
CA GLY A 21 12.07 13.93 2.23
C GLY A 21 10.67 13.33 2.11
N SER A 22 10.30 12.98 0.89
CA SER A 22 9.00 12.39 0.61
C SER A 22 9.13 10.93 0.23
N PHE A 23 8.21 10.10 0.72
CA PHE A 23 8.09 8.70 0.35
C PHE A 23 6.81 8.45 -0.41
N PHE A 24 6.90 7.55 -1.38
CA PHE A 24 5.79 7.05 -2.17
C PHE A 24 5.79 5.52 -2.02
N LEU A 25 4.74 4.97 -1.43
CA LEU A 25 4.58 3.53 -1.19
C LEU A 25 3.43 3.00 -2.03
N LEU A 26 3.76 2.25 -3.08
CA LEU A 26 2.78 1.54 -3.89
C LEU A 26 2.54 0.15 -3.32
N ASN A 27 1.31 -0.12 -2.89
CA ASN A 27 0.92 -1.37 -2.26
C ASN A 27 -0.20 -2.04 -3.05
N TRP A 28 -0.07 -3.33 -3.39
CA TRP A 28 -1.07 -4.05 -4.17
C TRP A 28 -1.39 -5.41 -3.55
N TRP A 29 -2.67 -5.78 -3.58
CA TRP A 29 -3.12 -7.07 -3.08
C TRP A 29 -2.72 -8.20 -4.02
N THR A 30 -2.20 -9.30 -3.46
CA THR A 30 -1.74 -10.46 -4.23
C THR A 30 -1.92 -11.76 -3.44
N GLY A 31 -2.13 -12.87 -4.15
CA GLY A 31 -2.34 -14.20 -3.57
C GLY A 31 -3.36 -14.23 -2.41
N GLU A 32 -4.47 -13.53 -2.55
CA GLU A 32 -5.59 -13.36 -1.60
C GLU A 32 -5.25 -12.61 -0.31
N ASN A 33 -4.16 -12.98 0.36
CA ASN A 33 -3.85 -12.56 1.73
C ASN A 33 -2.46 -11.92 1.88
N MET A 34 -1.80 -11.61 0.77
CA MET A 34 -0.49 -10.96 0.77
C MET A 34 -0.58 -9.55 0.20
N LEU A 35 0.36 -8.72 0.63
CA LEU A 35 0.55 -7.37 0.13
C LEU A 35 1.93 -7.29 -0.54
N GLY A 36 1.94 -6.97 -1.83
CA GLY A 36 3.16 -6.57 -2.53
C GLY A 36 3.37 -5.07 -2.36
N SER A 37 4.62 -4.65 -2.16
CA SER A 37 4.95 -3.25 -1.93
C SER A 37 6.18 -2.81 -2.71
N ARG A 38 6.21 -1.55 -3.15
CA ARG A 38 7.41 -0.84 -3.59
C ARG A 38 7.48 0.52 -2.93
N VAL A 39 8.64 0.85 -2.41
CA VAL A 39 8.92 2.13 -1.76
C VAL A 39 9.82 2.94 -2.66
N PHE A 40 9.47 4.21 -2.81
CA PHE A 40 10.26 5.20 -3.52
C PHE A 40 10.50 6.38 -2.60
N TYR A 41 11.63 7.05 -2.82
CA TYR A 41 12.06 8.17 -2.01
C TYR A 41 12.49 9.33 -2.89
N GLN A 42 12.10 10.53 -2.48
CA GLN A 42 12.53 11.80 -3.03
C GLN A 42 13.24 12.59 -1.93
N ALA A 43 14.54 12.85 -2.12
CA ALA A 43 15.31 13.67 -1.20
C ALA A 43 14.81 15.13 -1.22
N PRO A 44 15.00 15.90 -0.12
CA PRO A 44 14.65 17.31 -0.09
C PRO A 44 15.27 18.09 -1.25
N GLY A 45 14.43 18.79 -2.02
CA GLY A 45 14.85 19.56 -3.19
C GLY A 45 15.11 18.75 -4.47
N ALA A 46 14.94 17.42 -4.46
CA ALA A 46 15.03 16.61 -5.67
C ALA A 46 13.77 16.74 -6.54
N GLU A 47 13.92 16.67 -7.86
CA GLU A 47 12.81 16.82 -8.80
C GLU A 47 11.99 15.54 -9.02
N SER A 48 12.51 14.38 -8.60
CA SER A 48 11.86 13.09 -8.86
C SER A 48 12.09 12.06 -7.75
N PHE A 49 11.16 11.11 -7.69
CA PHE A 49 11.26 9.91 -6.85
C PHE A 49 12.20 8.88 -7.49
N SER A 50 12.94 8.18 -6.64
CA SER A 50 13.81 7.06 -7.02
C SER A 50 13.44 5.80 -6.25
N ASP A 51 13.70 4.62 -6.84
CA ASP A 51 13.44 3.34 -6.20
C ASP A 51 14.25 3.21 -4.90
N PHE A 52 13.57 2.91 -3.79
CA PHE A 52 14.15 2.81 -2.46
C PHE A 52 14.30 1.36 -1.98
N ALA A 53 14.17 0.36 -2.86
CA ALA A 53 14.20 -1.06 -2.55
C ALA A 53 15.49 -1.53 -1.85
N GLY A 54 16.62 -0.85 -2.07
CA GLY A 54 17.89 -1.17 -1.42
C GLY A 54 17.92 -0.92 0.09
N SER A 55 17.00 -0.09 0.62
CA SER A 55 16.93 0.26 2.04
C SER A 55 16.43 -0.86 2.95
N ARG A 56 15.73 -1.86 2.38
CA ARG A 56 15.01 -2.91 3.13
C ARG A 56 13.93 -2.37 4.07
N ILE A 57 13.49 -1.13 3.88
CA ILE A 57 12.39 -0.51 4.61
C ILE A 57 11.09 -0.78 3.86
N ALA A 58 10.06 -1.22 4.59
CA ALA A 58 8.73 -1.46 4.03
C ALA A 58 7.80 -0.24 4.23
N CYS A 59 7.77 0.30 5.45
CA CYS A 59 6.96 1.44 5.85
C CYS A 59 7.43 2.00 7.21
N CYS A 60 6.97 3.20 7.55
CA CYS A 60 7.06 3.80 8.88
C CYS A 60 5.88 3.37 9.77
N VAL A 61 5.97 3.66 11.06
CA VAL A 61 4.94 3.26 12.04
C VAL A 61 3.59 3.94 11.82
N TRP A 62 3.57 5.18 11.31
CA TRP A 62 2.35 5.94 11.06
C TRP A 62 1.60 5.42 9.83
N GLU A 63 2.33 4.95 8.82
CA GLU A 63 1.76 4.30 7.63
C GLU A 63 1.07 2.97 7.98
N LEU A 64 1.45 2.32 9.10
CA LEU A 64 0.80 1.08 9.54
C LEU A 64 -0.68 1.26 9.86
N GLU A 65 -1.11 2.44 10.31
CA GLU A 65 -2.53 2.71 10.56
C GLU A 65 -3.33 2.75 9.26
N VAL A 66 -2.78 3.40 8.21
CA VAL A 66 -3.37 3.39 6.86
C VAL A 66 -3.39 1.96 6.32
N MET A 67 -2.29 1.23 6.43
CA MET A 67 -2.20 -0.17 5.99
C MET A 67 -3.18 -1.07 6.75
N LYS A 68 -3.40 -0.84 8.04
CA LYS A 68 -4.39 -1.55 8.85
C LYS A 68 -5.80 -1.28 8.31
N HIS A 69 -6.15 -0.02 8.04
CA HIS A 69 -7.44 0.32 7.45
C HIS A 69 -7.66 -0.42 6.12
N GLU A 70 -6.69 -0.34 5.21
CA GLU A 70 -6.74 -1.02 3.92
C GLU A 70 -6.89 -2.54 4.07
N ARG A 71 -6.13 -3.15 4.98
CA ARG A 71 -6.25 -4.58 5.31
C ARG A 71 -7.62 -4.94 5.86
N ASP A 72 -8.16 -4.15 6.78
CA ASP A 72 -9.48 -4.43 7.38
C ASP A 72 -10.59 -4.34 6.32
N ARG A 73 -10.49 -3.39 5.38
CA ARG A 73 -11.42 -3.29 4.24
C ARG A 73 -11.27 -4.44 3.26
N TRP A 74 -10.05 -4.77 2.86
CA TRP A 74 -9.79 -5.91 1.99
C TRP A 74 -10.37 -7.21 2.55
N VAL A 75 -10.14 -7.47 3.85
CA VAL A 75 -10.71 -8.64 4.54
C VAL A 75 -12.23 -8.59 4.53
N ARG A 76 -12.83 -7.45 4.86
CA ARG A 76 -14.29 -7.33 4.97
C ARG A 76 -15.02 -7.41 3.62
N GLU A 77 -14.46 -6.80 2.58
CA GLU A 77 -15.16 -6.54 1.32
C GLU A 77 -14.78 -7.55 0.24
N VAL A 78 -13.56 -8.10 0.30
CA VAL A 78 -13.06 -9.06 -0.70
C VAL A 78 -13.00 -10.48 -0.15
N LEU A 79 -12.41 -10.69 1.03
CA LEU A 79 -12.19 -12.05 1.54
C LEU A 79 -13.41 -12.62 2.28
N ALA A 80 -14.14 -11.79 3.03
CA ALA A 80 -15.33 -12.23 3.75
C ALA A 80 -16.53 -12.40 2.81
N GLY A 81 -17.31 -13.47 3.00
CA GLY A 81 -18.59 -13.66 2.30
C GLY A 81 -18.52 -14.31 0.91
N GLY A 82 -17.35 -14.72 0.43
CA GLY A 82 -17.18 -15.65 -0.70
C GLY A 82 -17.49 -15.09 -2.09
N LYS A 83 -17.81 -13.80 -2.22
CA LYS A 83 -18.11 -13.16 -3.53
C LYS A 83 -17.02 -12.22 -4.05
N GLY A 84 -16.06 -11.80 -3.24
CA GLY A 84 -14.94 -10.96 -3.69
C GLY A 84 -15.40 -9.62 -4.29
N ASP A 85 -15.88 -8.69 -3.48
CA ASP A 85 -16.35 -7.39 -3.98
C ASP A 85 -15.22 -6.35 -4.03
N ILE A 86 -14.40 -6.44 -5.08
CA ILE A 86 -13.33 -5.47 -5.34
C ILE A 86 -13.91 -4.07 -5.62
N ALA A 87 -15.11 -3.98 -6.21
CA ALA A 87 -15.73 -2.69 -6.50
C ALA A 87 -16.11 -1.95 -5.21
N ALA A 88 -16.64 -2.66 -4.21
CA ALA A 88 -16.87 -2.12 -2.88
C ALA A 88 -15.56 -1.62 -2.24
N TYR A 89 -14.49 -2.43 -2.31
CA TYR A 89 -13.15 -2.04 -1.84
C TYR A 89 -12.69 -0.71 -2.44
N LEU A 90 -12.83 -0.52 -3.75
CA LEU A 90 -12.39 0.71 -4.42
C LEU A 90 -13.26 1.94 -4.13
N GLN A 91 -14.47 1.79 -3.56
CA GLN A 91 -15.40 2.90 -3.34
C GLN A 91 -15.27 3.58 -1.97
N GLY A 92 -14.74 2.89 -0.97
CA GLY A 92 -14.59 3.48 0.36
C GLY A 92 -13.31 4.30 0.49
N GLY A 93 -13.29 5.14 1.53
CA GLY A 93 -12.16 5.97 1.89
C GLY A 93 -11.90 5.94 3.39
N PHE A 94 -10.78 6.53 3.78
CA PHE A 94 -10.36 6.72 5.16
C PHE A 94 -9.99 8.17 5.37
N ASP A 95 -10.65 8.81 6.35
CA ASP A 95 -10.22 10.07 6.92
C ASP A 95 -9.95 9.81 8.41
N GLY A 96 -8.75 10.11 8.87
CA GLY A 96 -8.32 9.85 10.24
C GLY A 96 -6.99 10.50 10.56
N GLU A 97 -6.65 10.55 11.85
CA GLU A 97 -5.33 10.95 12.32
C GLU A 97 -4.40 9.73 12.36
N VAL A 98 -3.13 9.95 12.01
CA VAL A 98 -2.04 8.97 12.04
C VAL A 98 -0.93 9.45 12.95
#